data_AF-A0A6V7XKJ7-F1
#
_entry.id   AF-A0A6V7XKJ7-F1
#
_cell.length_a   1.000
_cell.length_b   1.000
_cell.length_c   1.000
_cell.angle_alpha   90.00
_cell.angle_beta   90.00
_cell.angle_gamma   90.00
#
_symmetry.space_group_name_H-M   'P 1'
#
loop_
_entity.id
_entity.type
_entity.pdbx_description
1 polymer ?
#
loop_
_entity_poly.entity_id
_entity_poly.type
_entity_poly.pdbx_seq_one_letter_code
_entity_poly.pdbx_strand_id
1 'polypeptide(L)'
;MAKISSSFFTLFYYFLFNFVPIWTAYFSQFSSLRQPDRDPCYDSAGRPVRCVPDFINAAFGKPIVASSTCGTNGKPSRFCLLEESQDGTMRERCEICDAEDLTLAHPAQLLTDLNNPDNLTCWVSEPTTTTTTNISPLNVTLTLNLGKKFESNNRGRTWIPMQFYSSQCENIYKRPKDAKITRENEQEARCTDARSLSPLSNRIAFATLEGRPSALEFEQ
;
A
#
# COMPACT_ATOMS: atom_id res chain seq x y z
N MET A 1 -57.44 19.08 8.71
CA MET A 1 -56.52 19.67 7.72
C MET A 1 -55.28 20.16 8.45
N ALA A 2 -54.18 19.42 8.39
CA ALA A 2 -52.89 19.85 8.95
C ALA A 2 -52.05 20.46 7.83
N LYS A 3 -51.73 21.76 7.94
CA LYS A 3 -50.83 22.45 7.00
C LYS A 3 -49.39 22.06 7.32
N ILE A 4 -48.82 21.18 6.49
CA ILE A 4 -47.39 20.85 6.53
C ILE A 4 -46.62 22.05 5.96
N SER A 5 -45.78 22.64 6.82
CA SER A 5 -45.03 23.86 6.54
C SER A 5 -43.92 23.63 5.51
N SER A 6 -43.79 24.58 4.56
CA SER A 6 -42.76 24.62 3.51
C SER A 6 -41.32 24.49 4.03
N SER A 7 -41.07 24.80 5.30
CA SER A 7 -39.73 24.65 5.92
C SER A 7 -39.32 23.20 6.17
N PHE A 8 -40.27 22.27 6.28
CA PHE A 8 -39.95 20.84 6.44
C PHE A 8 -39.42 20.23 5.13
N PHE A 9 -39.93 20.69 3.99
CA PHE A 9 -39.46 20.22 2.68
C PHE A 9 -38.04 20.69 2.35
N THR A 10 -37.68 21.93 2.72
CA THR A 10 -36.33 22.47 2.50
C THR A 10 -35.29 21.83 3.42
N LEU A 11 -35.61 21.56 4.69
CA LEU A 11 -34.74 20.82 5.61
C LEU A 11 -34.53 19.37 5.16
N PHE A 12 -35.57 18.70 4.67
CA PHE A 12 -35.47 17.33 4.14
C PHE A 12 -34.62 17.26 2.86
N TYR A 13 -34.76 18.24 1.96
CA TYR A 13 -33.93 18.36 0.76
C TYR A 13 -32.46 18.66 1.07
N TYR A 14 -32.19 19.51 2.07
CA TYR A 14 -30.82 19.78 2.54
C TYR A 14 -30.17 18.53 3.16
N PHE A 15 -30.93 17.72 3.89
CA PHE A 15 -30.45 16.48 4.49
C PHE A 15 -30.16 15.41 3.42
N LEU A 16 -31.00 15.29 2.38
CA LEU A 16 -30.75 14.37 1.27
C LEU A 16 -29.54 14.81 0.41
N PHE A 17 -29.35 16.11 0.16
CA PHE A 17 -28.21 16.58 -0.65
C PHE A 17 -26.85 16.50 0.06
N ASN A 18 -26.81 16.54 1.40
CA ASN A 18 -25.54 16.46 2.15
C ASN A 18 -25.13 15.02 2.51
N PHE A 19 -26.03 14.04 2.47
CA PHE A 19 -25.71 12.64 2.79
C PHE A 19 -25.52 11.74 1.56
N VAL A 20 -25.95 12.16 0.36
CA VAL A 20 -25.76 11.38 -0.87
C VAL A 20 -24.32 11.36 -1.43
N PRO A 21 -23.39 12.32 -1.21
CA PRO A 21 -22.08 12.24 -1.84
C PRO A 21 -21.09 11.32 -1.10
N ILE A 22 -21.43 10.87 0.12
CA ILE A 22 -20.52 10.03 0.93
C ILE A 22 -20.45 8.60 0.39
N TRP A 23 -21.44 8.16 -0.40
CA TRP A 23 -21.47 6.78 -0.92
C TRP A 23 -20.93 6.62 -2.34
N THR A 24 -20.80 7.70 -3.12
CA THR A 24 -20.45 7.62 -4.54
C THR A 24 -18.96 7.51 -4.83
N ALA A 25 -18.08 7.80 -3.87
CA ALA A 25 -16.62 7.76 -4.10
C ALA A 25 -15.99 6.36 -3.93
N TYR A 26 -16.73 5.35 -3.46
CA TYR A 26 -16.15 4.03 -3.14
C TYR A 26 -16.14 3.02 -4.31
N PHE A 27 -16.74 3.36 -5.46
CA PHE A 27 -16.98 2.41 -6.56
C PHE A 27 -16.20 2.66 -7.86
N SER A 28 -15.26 3.62 -7.90
CA SER A 28 -14.59 4.04 -9.14
C SER A 28 -13.62 3.00 -9.76
N GLN A 29 -13.42 1.83 -9.15
CA GLN A 29 -12.61 0.76 -9.73
C GLN A 29 -13.42 -0.35 -10.41
N PHE A 30 -14.75 -0.38 -10.26
CA PHE A 30 -15.58 -1.45 -10.84
C PHE A 30 -16.19 -1.08 -12.20
N SER A 31 -15.97 0.13 -12.69
CA SER A 31 -16.60 0.63 -13.92
C SER A 31 -16.01 0.02 -15.21
N SER A 32 -14.85 -0.64 -15.16
CA SER A 32 -14.21 -1.27 -16.32
C SER A 32 -14.31 -2.79 -16.37
N LEU A 33 -14.91 -3.44 -15.37
CA LEU A 33 -15.22 -4.86 -15.42
C LEU A 33 -16.53 -5.04 -16.18
N ARG A 34 -16.42 -5.38 -17.46
CA ARG A 34 -17.56 -5.83 -18.27
C ARG A 34 -18.18 -7.00 -17.51
N GLN A 35 -19.40 -6.83 -16.98
CA GLN A 35 -20.10 -7.93 -16.33
C GLN A 35 -20.18 -9.08 -17.33
N PRO A 36 -19.71 -10.29 -16.98
CA PRO A 36 -19.81 -11.40 -17.89
C PRO A 36 -21.30 -11.69 -18.13
N ASP A 37 -21.67 -11.90 -19.40
CA ASP A 37 -23.07 -12.19 -19.79
C ASP A 37 -23.63 -13.46 -19.11
N ARG A 38 -22.75 -14.28 -18.50
CA ARG A 38 -23.07 -15.48 -17.70
C ARG A 38 -22.18 -15.57 -16.46
N ASP A 39 -22.72 -16.20 -15.42
CA ASP A 39 -21.98 -16.49 -14.20
C ASP A 39 -20.84 -17.50 -14.48
N PRO A 40 -19.55 -17.13 -14.30
CA PRO A 40 -18.41 -18.00 -14.55
C PRO A 40 -18.31 -19.18 -13.58
N CYS A 41 -19.10 -19.19 -12.51
CA CYS A 41 -19.16 -20.30 -11.55
C CYS A 41 -20.03 -21.47 -12.02
N TYR A 42 -20.63 -21.40 -13.21
CA TYR A 42 -21.42 -22.47 -13.79
C TYR A 42 -21.01 -22.76 -15.24
N ASP A 43 -20.93 -24.04 -15.60
CA ASP A 43 -20.71 -24.44 -16.99
C ASP A 43 -21.97 -24.23 -17.86
N SER A 44 -21.87 -24.54 -19.15
CA SER A 44 -22.99 -24.37 -20.09
C SER A 44 -24.21 -25.26 -19.78
N ALA A 45 -24.04 -26.31 -18.97
CA ALA A 45 -25.09 -27.22 -18.52
C ALA A 45 -25.67 -26.81 -17.14
N GLY A 46 -25.20 -25.71 -16.55
CA GLY A 46 -25.62 -25.25 -15.23
C GLY A 46 -24.99 -26.04 -14.08
N ARG A 47 -23.92 -26.79 -14.32
CA ARG A 47 -23.18 -27.50 -13.26
C ARG A 47 -22.18 -26.53 -12.61
N PRO A 48 -22.04 -26.57 -11.27
CA PRO A 48 -21.10 -25.70 -10.58
C PRO A 48 -19.65 -26.05 -10.96
N VAL A 49 -18.85 -25.03 -11.23
CA VAL A 49 -17.41 -25.13 -11.51
C VAL A 49 -16.63 -24.19 -10.58
N ARG A 50 -15.35 -24.47 -10.37
CA ARG A 50 -14.48 -23.60 -9.58
C ARG A 50 -14.32 -22.26 -10.30
N CYS A 51 -14.70 -21.18 -9.63
CA CYS A 51 -14.47 -19.81 -10.08
C CYS A 51 -13.58 -19.10 -9.06
N VAL A 52 -12.68 -18.26 -9.56
CA VAL A 52 -11.82 -17.38 -8.75
C VAL A 52 -12.04 -15.95 -9.22
N PRO A 53 -12.03 -14.96 -8.31
CA PRO A 53 -12.08 -13.56 -8.72
C PRO A 53 -10.87 -13.17 -9.56
N ASP A 54 -11.00 -12.09 -10.32
CA ASP A 54 -9.90 -11.54 -11.09
C ASP A 54 -8.73 -11.10 -10.20
N PHE A 55 -7.52 -11.18 -10.76
CA PHE A 55 -6.32 -10.68 -10.12
C PHE A 55 -6.30 -9.15 -10.18
N ILE A 56 -6.32 -8.50 -9.02
CA ILE A 56 -6.38 -7.04 -8.88
C ILE A 56 -5.27 -6.51 -7.96
N ASN A 57 -4.92 -5.23 -8.14
CA ASN A 57 -4.15 -4.50 -7.14
C ASN A 57 -5.06 -4.12 -5.97
N ALA A 58 -5.07 -4.92 -4.91
CA ALA A 58 -5.90 -4.68 -3.72
C ALA A 58 -5.54 -3.38 -2.95
N ALA A 59 -4.37 -2.79 -3.21
CA ALA A 59 -3.92 -1.55 -2.59
C ALA A 59 -4.39 -0.29 -3.33
N PHE A 60 -4.72 -0.39 -4.62
CA PHE A 60 -5.04 0.78 -5.44
C PHE A 60 -6.20 1.59 -4.84
N GLY A 61 -6.03 2.90 -4.72
CA GLY A 61 -6.99 3.85 -4.15
C GLY A 61 -7.33 3.63 -2.66
N LYS A 62 -6.63 2.75 -1.93
CA LYS A 62 -6.87 2.51 -0.51
C LYS A 62 -6.06 3.47 0.35
N PRO A 63 -6.64 4.03 1.42
CA PRO A 63 -5.88 4.89 2.32
C PRO A 63 -4.78 4.09 3.05
N ILE A 64 -3.56 4.63 3.04
CA ILE A 64 -2.44 4.14 3.82
C ILE A 64 -2.25 5.05 5.03
N VAL A 65 -2.05 4.44 6.20
CA VAL A 65 -1.68 5.14 7.44
C VAL A 65 -0.17 5.05 7.59
N ALA A 66 0.51 6.19 7.48
CA ALA A 66 1.95 6.30 7.71
C ALA A 66 2.23 6.82 9.12
N SER A 67 3.25 6.28 9.80
CA SER A 67 3.66 6.79 11.12
C SER A 67 4.39 8.13 11.08
N SER A 68 4.90 8.50 9.91
CA SER A 68 5.63 9.75 9.67
C SER A 68 5.24 10.25 8.27
N THR A 69 5.14 11.56 8.09
CA THR A 69 4.96 12.20 6.78
C THR A 69 5.58 13.58 6.88
N CYS A 70 6.31 14.01 5.86
CA CYS A 70 6.98 15.30 5.90
C CYS A 70 5.99 16.47 5.92
N GLY A 71 6.40 17.61 6.48
CA GLY A 71 5.60 18.84 6.52
C GLY A 71 4.42 18.84 7.50
N THR A 72 4.06 17.70 8.12
CA THR A 72 2.87 17.61 9.00
C THR A 72 3.04 18.25 10.38
N ASN A 73 4.27 18.62 10.77
CA ASN A 73 4.58 19.20 12.08
C ASN A 73 4.34 20.72 12.15
N GLY A 74 3.59 21.28 11.19
CA GLY A 74 3.30 22.72 11.09
C GLY A 74 4.49 23.56 10.64
N LYS A 75 5.52 22.93 10.07
CA LYS A 75 6.68 23.60 9.47
C LYS A 75 7.11 22.84 8.21
N PRO A 76 7.49 23.55 7.13
CA PRO A 76 8.09 22.90 5.98
C PRO A 76 9.40 22.19 6.36
N SER A 77 9.57 20.96 5.92
CA SER A 77 10.80 20.19 6.12
C SER A 77 11.59 20.08 4.82
N ARG A 78 12.93 20.09 4.92
CA ARG A 78 13.83 19.99 3.76
C ARG A 78 14.41 18.60 3.69
N PHE A 79 14.22 17.92 2.57
CA PHE A 79 14.81 16.61 2.29
C PHE A 79 15.69 16.69 1.05
N CYS A 80 16.64 15.77 0.93
CA CYS A 80 17.57 15.73 -0.19
C CYS A 80 17.68 14.31 -0.75
N LEU A 81 17.70 14.21 -2.07
CA LEU A 81 17.80 12.98 -2.85
C LEU A 81 19.16 12.95 -3.55
N LEU A 82 19.79 11.77 -3.57
CA LEU A 82 20.97 11.53 -4.37
C LEU A 82 20.52 11.03 -5.75
N GLU A 83 20.84 11.79 -6.78
CA GLU A 83 20.55 11.44 -8.16
C GLU A 83 21.84 11.25 -8.94
N GLU A 84 21.85 10.28 -9.85
CA GLU A 84 22.94 10.10 -10.80
C GLU A 84 22.79 11.09 -11.95
N SER A 85 23.75 12.00 -12.08
CA SER A 85 23.82 12.92 -13.21
C SER A 85 24.17 12.16 -14.50
N GLN A 86 23.88 12.78 -15.66
CA GLN A 86 24.29 12.28 -16.98
C GLN A 86 25.80 12.00 -17.09
N ASP A 87 26.61 12.66 -16.27
CA ASP A 87 28.07 12.49 -16.21
C ASP A 87 28.52 11.31 -15.32
N GLY A 88 27.59 10.51 -14.79
CA GLY A 88 27.87 9.44 -13.81
C GLY A 88 28.27 9.96 -12.42
N THR A 89 28.13 11.27 -12.18
CA THR A 89 28.40 11.89 -10.88
C THR A 89 27.13 11.93 -10.03
N MET A 90 27.21 11.45 -8.80
CA MET A 90 26.11 11.57 -7.84
C MET A 90 25.97 13.04 -7.40
N ARG A 91 24.80 13.64 -7.63
CA ARG A 91 24.47 15.00 -7.22
C ARG A 91 23.32 14.96 -6.22
N GLU A 92 23.41 15.80 -5.21
CA GLU A 92 22.35 15.96 -4.22
C GLU A 92 21.37 17.04 -4.68
N ARG A 93 20.10 16.66 -4.82
CA ARG A 93 18.98 17.58 -5.09
C ARG A 93 18.14 17.70 -3.83
N CYS A 94 17.95 18.91 -3.34
CA CYS A 94 17.13 19.15 -2.16
C CYS A 94 15.82 19.83 -2.52
N GLU A 95 14.74 19.37 -1.89
CA GLU A 95 13.39 19.85 -2.08
C GLU A 95 12.77 20.22 -0.72
N ILE A 96 11.74 21.05 -0.77
CA ILE A 96 10.99 21.48 0.42
C ILE A 96 9.68 20.72 0.41
N CYS A 97 9.38 20.05 1.51
CA CYS A 97 8.09 19.43 1.76
C CYS A 97 7.25 20.32 2.68
N ASP A 98 6.09 20.74 2.19
CA ASP A 98 5.11 21.50 2.95
C ASP A 98 3.75 20.80 2.85
N ALA A 99 3.14 20.46 3.98
CA ALA A 99 1.85 19.78 3.99
C ALA A 99 0.66 20.73 3.69
N GLU A 100 0.86 22.04 3.80
CA GLU A 100 -0.16 23.04 3.50
C GLU A 100 -0.24 23.38 2.00
N ASP A 101 0.87 23.22 1.27
CA ASP A 101 0.94 23.44 -0.18
C ASP A 101 0.83 22.11 -0.94
N LEU A 102 -0.25 21.91 -1.68
CA LEU A 102 -0.50 20.69 -2.46
C LEU A 102 0.59 20.36 -3.50
N THR A 103 1.37 21.35 -3.95
CA THR A 103 2.46 21.13 -4.92
C THR A 103 3.76 20.65 -4.27
N LEU A 104 3.91 20.86 -2.96
CA LEU A 104 5.06 20.48 -2.15
C LEU A 104 4.71 19.36 -1.14
N ALA A 105 3.44 19.00 -1.04
CA ALA A 105 2.96 17.98 -0.13
C ALA A 105 3.24 16.58 -0.67
N HIS A 106 3.73 15.69 0.20
CA HIS A 106 3.97 14.28 -0.10
C HIS A 106 3.14 13.34 0.79
N PRO A 107 1.80 13.39 0.72
CA PRO A 107 0.93 12.64 1.63
C PRO A 107 0.91 11.13 1.29
N ALA A 108 0.58 10.30 2.28
CA ALA A 108 0.63 8.82 2.15
C ALA A 108 -0.33 8.24 1.09
N GLN A 109 -1.34 9.00 0.67
CA GLN A 109 -2.27 8.64 -0.39
C GLN A 109 -1.58 8.44 -1.74
N LEU A 110 -0.45 9.12 -1.98
CA LEU A 110 0.37 9.00 -3.19
C LEU A 110 1.11 7.66 -3.31
N LEU A 111 0.96 6.75 -2.34
CA LEU A 111 1.48 5.38 -2.45
C LEU A 111 0.54 4.44 -3.22
N THR A 112 -0.71 4.86 -3.44
CA THR A 112 -1.79 4.02 -3.96
C THR A 112 -2.59 4.68 -5.08
N ASP A 113 -2.14 5.84 -5.54
CA ASP A 113 -2.72 6.56 -6.66
C ASP A 113 -2.31 5.92 -8.01
N LEU A 114 -2.65 6.60 -9.10
CA LEU A 114 -2.30 6.14 -10.44
C LEU A 114 -0.82 6.39 -10.69
N ASN A 115 -0.04 5.30 -10.71
CA ASN A 115 1.38 5.38 -11.01
C ASN A 115 1.62 5.66 -12.51
N ASN A 116 2.04 6.88 -12.83
CA ASN A 116 2.48 7.29 -14.16
C ASN A 116 4.01 7.40 -14.21
N PRO A 117 4.72 6.57 -15.00
CA PRO A 117 6.18 6.63 -15.12
C PRO A 117 6.74 8.00 -15.55
N ASP A 118 5.95 8.78 -16.32
CA ASP A 118 6.37 10.11 -16.79
C ASP A 118 6.15 11.21 -15.76
N ASN A 119 5.28 10.98 -14.76
CA ASN A 119 4.96 11.92 -13.70
C ASN A 119 4.73 11.17 -12.40
N LEU A 120 5.83 10.87 -11.70
CA LEU A 120 5.81 10.09 -10.48
C LEU A 120 5.35 10.93 -9.29
N THR A 121 4.43 10.37 -8.54
CA THR A 121 4.01 10.86 -7.23
C THR A 121 4.65 10.00 -6.15
N CYS A 122 5.10 10.62 -5.06
CA CYS A 122 5.82 9.95 -3.99
C CYS A 122 5.37 10.47 -2.64
N TRP A 123 5.21 9.55 -1.68
CA TRP A 123 5.16 9.90 -0.26
C TRP A 123 6.58 10.00 0.32
N VAL A 124 6.78 10.90 1.28
CA VAL A 124 8.07 11.14 1.92
C VAL A 124 7.89 11.23 3.45
N SER A 125 8.73 10.51 4.19
CA SER A 125 8.78 10.59 5.65
C SER A 125 9.51 11.84 6.14
N GLU A 126 9.35 12.19 7.42
CA GLU A 126 10.13 13.29 8.01
C GLU A 126 11.64 12.97 7.99
N PRO A 127 12.50 13.89 7.53
CA PRO A 127 13.94 13.67 7.47
C PRO A 127 14.56 13.64 8.87
N THR A 128 15.47 12.70 9.10
CA THR A 128 16.23 12.62 10.36
C THR A 128 17.27 13.74 10.40
N THR A 129 17.01 14.82 11.14
CA THR A 129 18.03 15.86 11.38
C THR A 129 19.00 15.41 12.46
N THR A 130 20.29 15.66 12.24
CA THR A 130 21.41 15.22 13.11
C THR A 130 21.43 15.86 14.51
N THR A 131 20.47 16.72 14.85
CA THR A 131 20.54 17.63 16.00
C THR A 131 19.55 17.33 17.13
N THR A 132 18.78 16.25 17.06
CA THR A 132 17.89 15.85 18.18
C THR A 132 18.26 14.44 18.68
N THR A 133 19.18 14.45 19.65
CA THR A 133 19.29 13.58 20.82
C THR A 133 18.63 12.18 20.76
N ASN A 134 19.48 11.16 20.98
CA ASN A 134 19.19 9.75 21.24
C ASN A 134 18.93 8.87 20.01
N ILE A 135 20.05 8.29 19.55
CA ILE A 135 20.19 7.19 18.60
C ILE A 135 19.32 6.00 19.05
N SER A 136 18.08 5.98 18.58
CA SER A 136 17.23 4.80 18.48
C SER A 136 16.78 4.73 17.03
N PRO A 137 16.79 3.54 16.38
CA PRO A 137 16.32 3.46 15.01
C PRO A 137 14.85 3.90 14.95
N LEU A 138 14.61 5.01 14.25
CA LEU A 138 13.25 5.48 13.95
C LEU A 138 12.68 4.52 12.91
N ASN A 139 11.76 3.65 13.33
CA ASN A 139 11.03 2.79 12.43
C ASN A 139 9.84 3.58 11.85
N VAL A 140 9.81 3.71 10.53
CA VAL A 140 8.65 4.25 9.82
C VAL A 140 7.75 3.09 9.39
N THR A 141 6.47 3.17 9.71
CA THR A 141 5.50 2.12 9.39
C THR A 141 4.46 2.63 8.41
N LEU A 142 4.14 1.80 7.42
CA LEU A 142 3.06 2.01 6.45
C LEU A 142 2.03 0.91 6.65
N THR A 143 0.80 1.30 6.96
CA THR A 143 -0.28 0.36 7.26
C THR A 143 -1.39 0.47 6.22
N LEU A 144 -1.63 -0.61 5.49
CA LEU A 144 -2.72 -0.74 4.54
C LEU A 144 -3.78 -1.71 5.09
N ASN A 145 -5.02 -1.24 5.21
CA ASN A 145 -6.14 -2.08 5.60
C ASN A 145 -7.00 -2.44 4.38
N LEU A 146 -7.00 -3.72 4.01
CA LEU A 146 -7.75 -4.22 2.86
C LEU A 146 -9.26 -4.40 3.13
N GLY A 147 -9.69 -4.40 4.39
CA GLY A 147 -11.11 -4.53 4.79
C GLY A 147 -11.77 -5.89 4.50
N LYS A 148 -11.14 -6.74 3.67
CA LYS A 148 -11.54 -8.11 3.35
C LYS A 148 -10.34 -9.04 3.56
N LYS A 149 -10.61 -10.30 3.89
CA LYS A 149 -9.56 -11.32 4.01
C LYS A 149 -9.03 -11.64 2.61
N PHE A 150 -7.79 -11.26 2.35
CA PHE A 150 -7.01 -11.73 1.20
C PHE A 150 -6.04 -12.86 1.60
N GLU A 151 -5.68 -12.97 2.88
CA GLU A 151 -4.95 -14.13 3.44
C GLU A 151 -4.97 -14.18 4.98
N SER A 152 -5.10 -13.02 5.66
CA SER A 152 -5.12 -12.94 7.13
C SER A 152 -6.50 -13.16 7.76
N ASN A 153 -6.60 -14.11 8.70
CA ASN A 153 -7.84 -14.48 9.40
C ASN A 153 -8.37 -13.42 10.38
N ASN A 154 -7.54 -12.47 10.83
CA ASN A 154 -7.80 -11.77 12.10
C ASN A 154 -8.13 -10.28 11.96
N ARG A 155 -8.46 -9.76 10.77
CA ARG A 155 -8.88 -8.35 10.53
C ARG A 155 -8.01 -7.31 11.25
N GLY A 156 -6.69 -7.50 11.25
CA GLY A 156 -5.73 -6.56 11.87
C GLY A 156 -5.53 -6.71 13.39
N ARG A 157 -6.08 -7.75 14.04
CA ARG A 157 -5.87 -7.99 15.49
C ARG A 157 -4.49 -8.58 15.84
N THR A 158 -3.85 -9.26 14.90
CA THR A 158 -2.53 -9.88 15.08
C THR A 158 -1.72 -9.73 13.80
N TRP A 159 -0.45 -9.34 13.95
CA TRP A 159 0.50 -9.22 12.85
C TRP A 159 1.36 -10.49 12.76
N ILE A 160 1.49 -11.03 11.56
CA ILE A 160 2.37 -12.17 11.27
C ILE A 160 3.40 -11.68 10.25
N PRO A 161 4.71 -11.90 10.48
CA PRO A 161 5.72 -11.49 9.53
C PRO A 161 5.59 -12.31 8.24
N MET A 162 5.72 -11.66 7.08
CA MET A 162 5.70 -12.33 5.78
C MET A 162 7.10 -12.42 5.16
N GLN A 163 7.89 -11.35 5.28
CA GLN A 163 9.24 -11.25 4.70
C GLN A 163 10.07 -10.22 5.45
N PHE A 164 11.37 -10.46 5.57
CA PHE A 164 12.36 -9.51 6.11
C PHE A 164 13.41 -9.18 5.04
N TYR A 165 13.82 -7.90 5.01
CA TYR A 165 14.91 -7.44 4.15
C TYR A 165 15.98 -6.75 4.98
N SER A 166 17.21 -7.25 4.97
CA SER A 166 18.35 -6.65 5.66
C SER A 166 19.67 -7.27 5.19
N SER A 167 20.73 -6.47 5.11
CA SER A 167 22.09 -6.99 4.95
C SER A 167 22.64 -7.65 6.22
N GLN A 168 22.00 -7.40 7.37
CA GLN A 168 22.38 -7.88 8.70
C GLN A 168 21.21 -8.64 9.38
N CYS A 169 20.63 -9.60 8.66
CA CYS A 169 19.49 -10.42 9.10
C CYS A 169 19.66 -11.02 10.51
N GLU A 170 20.83 -11.59 10.79
CA GLU A 170 21.11 -12.25 12.08
C GLU A 170 21.21 -11.25 13.23
N ASN A 171 21.73 -10.04 12.97
CA ASN A 171 21.92 -9.04 14.01
C ASN A 171 20.61 -8.32 14.34
N ILE A 172 19.88 -7.90 13.31
CA ILE A 172 18.69 -7.05 13.42
C ILE A 172 17.44 -7.88 13.72
N TYR A 173 17.21 -8.95 12.95
CA TYR A 173 15.98 -9.74 13.04
C TYR A 173 16.17 -11.09 13.72
N LYS A 174 17.41 -11.44 14.12
CA LYS A 174 17.74 -12.76 14.71
C LYS A 174 17.33 -13.91 13.80
N ARG A 175 17.47 -13.71 12.48
CA ARG A 175 17.10 -14.69 11.44
C ARG A 175 18.30 -15.02 10.57
N PRO A 176 18.49 -16.29 10.17
CA PRO A 176 19.53 -16.65 9.20
C PRO A 176 19.26 -15.97 7.86
N LYS A 177 20.33 -15.45 7.23
CA LYS A 177 20.26 -14.88 5.89
C LYS A 177 20.03 -15.98 4.86
N ASP A 178 19.08 -15.75 3.95
CA ASP A 178 18.79 -16.61 2.80
C ASP A 178 18.51 -18.09 3.16
N ALA A 179 17.87 -18.33 4.31
CA ALA A 179 17.50 -19.66 4.79
C ALA A 179 16.81 -20.52 3.73
N LYS A 180 17.14 -21.81 3.69
CA LYS A 180 16.54 -22.79 2.78
C LYS A 180 15.11 -23.10 3.21
N ILE A 181 14.19 -23.04 2.24
CA ILE A 181 12.79 -23.41 2.44
C ILE A 181 12.64 -24.93 2.19
N THR A 182 12.02 -25.61 3.14
CA THR A 182 11.67 -27.03 3.10
C THR A 182 10.18 -27.18 3.35
N ARG A 183 9.59 -28.36 3.07
CA ARG A 183 8.14 -28.59 3.24
C ARG A 183 7.67 -28.35 4.69
N GLU A 184 8.56 -28.47 5.67
CA GLU A 184 8.26 -28.32 7.10
C GLU A 184 8.20 -26.86 7.54
N ASN A 185 8.88 -25.94 6.83
CA ASN A 185 9.02 -24.53 7.24
C ASN A 185 8.49 -23.53 6.20
N GLU A 186 7.64 -23.99 5.26
CA GLU A 186 7.09 -23.15 4.18
C GLU A 186 6.18 -22.02 4.66
N GLN A 187 5.82 -21.94 5.93
CA GLN A 187 5.07 -20.81 6.49
C GLN A 187 5.97 -19.78 7.16
N GLU A 188 7.27 -20.07 7.32
CA GLU A 188 8.19 -19.15 7.96
C GLU A 188 8.58 -17.99 7.03
N ALA A 189 8.70 -16.80 7.64
CA ALA A 189 9.18 -15.60 6.97
C ALA A 189 10.71 -15.65 6.81
N ARG A 190 11.18 -15.44 5.59
CA ARG A 190 12.60 -15.42 5.24
C ARG A 190 13.22 -14.05 5.51
N CYS A 191 14.54 -14.02 5.68
CA CYS A 191 15.32 -12.78 5.64
C CYS A 191 16.34 -12.83 4.50
N THR A 192 16.36 -11.81 3.65
CA THR A 192 17.27 -11.68 2.51
C THR A 192 17.79 -10.24 2.38
N ASP A 193 18.81 -10.02 1.56
CA ASP A 193 19.31 -8.67 1.30
C ASP A 193 18.60 -8.10 0.05
N ALA A 194 17.83 -7.01 0.21
CA ALA A 194 17.11 -6.39 -0.89
C ALA A 194 18.05 -5.96 -2.03
N ARG A 195 19.27 -5.51 -1.70
CA ARG A 195 20.25 -5.07 -2.70
C ARG A 195 20.84 -6.22 -3.52
N SER A 196 20.83 -7.45 -2.99
CA SER A 196 21.24 -8.61 -3.79
C SER A 196 20.18 -9.02 -4.82
N LEU A 197 18.90 -8.68 -4.59
CA LEU A 197 17.81 -9.00 -5.52
C LEU A 197 17.68 -7.98 -6.64
N SER A 198 18.05 -6.73 -6.39
CA SER A 198 17.90 -5.63 -7.35
C SER A 198 19.03 -4.61 -7.22
N PRO A 199 20.26 -4.97 -7.63
CA PRO A 199 21.44 -4.12 -7.42
C PRO A 199 21.39 -2.77 -8.17
N LEU A 200 20.58 -2.68 -9.23
CA LEU A 200 20.41 -1.49 -10.07
C LEU A 200 19.00 -0.87 -9.97
N SER A 201 18.10 -1.45 -9.17
CA SER A 201 16.70 -1.03 -9.14
C SER A 201 16.26 -0.66 -7.73
N ASN A 202 15.63 0.50 -7.59
CA ASN A 202 14.97 0.94 -6.35
C ASN A 202 13.64 0.23 -6.11
N ARG A 203 13.50 -1.03 -6.57
CA ARG A 203 12.27 -1.81 -6.51
C ARG A 203 12.45 -3.00 -5.58
N ILE A 204 11.47 -3.20 -4.72
CA ILE A 204 11.37 -4.36 -3.86
C ILE A 204 10.09 -5.08 -4.22
N ALA A 205 10.21 -6.36 -4.55
CA ALA A 205 9.08 -7.25 -4.78
C ALA A 205 9.16 -8.42 -3.82
N PHE A 206 8.00 -8.78 -3.28
CA PHE A 206 7.82 -9.96 -2.44
C PHE A 206 6.77 -10.85 -3.11
N ALA A 207 7.14 -12.10 -3.39
CA ALA A 207 6.24 -13.11 -3.91
C ALA A 207 6.01 -14.18 -2.84
N THR A 208 4.74 -14.38 -2.45
CA THR A 208 4.37 -15.25 -1.31
C THR A 208 4.76 -16.71 -1.50
N LEU A 209 4.77 -17.19 -2.75
CA LEU A 209 5.07 -18.58 -3.12
C LEU A 209 6.52 -18.82 -3.59
N GLU A 210 7.35 -17.77 -3.67
CA GLU A 210 8.71 -17.88 -4.21
C GLU A 210 9.58 -18.84 -3.39
N GLY A 211 10.19 -19.82 -4.07
CA GLY A 211 11.08 -20.79 -3.45
C GLY A 211 10.39 -21.80 -2.52
N ARG A 212 9.05 -21.81 -2.43
CA ARG A 212 8.29 -22.73 -1.59
C ARG A 212 7.94 -24.02 -2.37
N PRO A 213 8.41 -25.21 -1.95
CA PRO A 213 8.17 -26.47 -2.66
C PRO A 213 6.70 -26.76 -3.01
N SER A 214 5.74 -26.45 -2.13
CA SER A 214 4.31 -26.68 -2.38
C SER A 214 3.65 -25.66 -3.33
N ALA A 215 4.38 -24.66 -3.84
CA ALA A 215 3.83 -23.65 -4.75
C ALA A 215 3.22 -24.27 -6.02
N LEU A 216 3.80 -25.37 -6.52
CA LEU A 216 3.31 -26.08 -7.71
C LEU A 216 2.00 -26.85 -7.46
N GLU A 217 1.70 -27.16 -6.20
CA GLU A 217 0.50 -27.89 -5.78
C GLU A 217 -0.65 -26.93 -5.39
N PHE A 218 -0.40 -25.61 -5.34
CA PHE A 218 -1.36 -24.61 -4.85
C PHE A 218 -2.63 -24.49 -5.71
N GLU A 219 -2.51 -24.72 -7.02
CA GLU A 219 -3.63 -24.55 -7.95
C GLU A 219 -4.47 -25.82 -8.18
N GLN A 220 -4.03 -26.99 -7.71
CA GLN A 220 -4.75 -28.25 -7.91
C GLN A 220 -6.09 -28.29 -7.16
#